data_AF-A0A2N3DZC2-F1
#
_entry.id   AF-A0A2N3DZC2-F1
#
_cell.length_a   1.000
_cell.length_b   1.000
_cell.length_c   1.000
_cell.angle_alpha   90.00
_cell.angle_beta   90.00
_cell.angle_gamma   90.00
#
_symmetry.space_group_name_H-M   'P 1'
#
loop_
_entity.id
_entity.type
_entity.pdbx_description
1 polymer ?
#
loop_
_entity_poly.entity_id
_entity_poly.type
_entity_poly.pdbx_seq_one_letter_code
_entity_poly.pdbx_strand_id
1 'polypeptide(L)' 'MSEIDAEVLLRAYAYGVFPMAESRDDPQLYWIDPEARG' A
#
# COMPACT_ATOMS: atom_id res chain seq x y z
N MET A 1 -10.53 6.92 9.45
CA MET A 1 -9.99 6.37 8.20
C MET A 1 -8.69 7.11 7.97
N SER A 2 -7.53 6.44 8.05
CA SER A 2 -6.29 7.06 7.62
C SER A 2 -6.40 7.28 6.11
N GLU A 3 -6.73 8.50 5.70
CA GLU A 3 -6.80 8.86 4.30
C GLU A 3 -5.43 8.61 3.67
N ILE A 4 -5.42 7.76 2.66
CA ILE A 4 -4.26 7.64 1.80
C ILE A 4 -4.09 9.00 1.08
N ASP A 5 -2.97 9.67 1.36
CA ASP A 5 -2.58 10.89 0.65
C ASP A 5 -1.82 10.53 -0.63
N ALA A 6 -2.04 11.29 -1.70
CA ALA A 6 -1.32 11.13 -2.96
C ALA A 6 0.20 11.23 -2.78
N GLU A 7 0.69 12.13 -1.92
CA GLU A 7 2.11 12.27 -1.63
C GLU A 7 2.67 11.02 -0.94
N VAL A 8 1.92 10.42 -0.01
CA VAL A 8 2.32 9.19 0.67
C VAL A 8 2.37 8.02 -0.31
N LEU A 9 1.38 7.91 -1.19
CA LEU A 9 1.38 6.91 -2.27
C LEU A 9 2.62 7.06 -3.15
N LEU A 10 2.88 8.25 -3.69
CA LEU A 10 4.00 8.47 -4.60
C LEU A 10 5.34 8.10 -3.96
N ARG A 11 5.53 8.45 -2.68
CA ARG A 11 6.72 8.08 -1.91
C ARG A 11 6.80 6.56 -1.72
N ALA A 12 5.73 5.90 -1.30
CA ALA A 12 5.71 4.46 -1.09
C ALA A 12 6.03 3.69 -2.38
N TYR A 13 5.41 4.06 -3.50
CA TYR A 13 5.70 3.47 -4.81
C TYR A 13 7.15 3.68 -5.24
N ALA A 14 7.75 4.82 -4.94
CA ALA A 14 9.17 5.08 -5.22
C ALA A 14 10.11 4.16 -4.41
N TYR A 15 9.72 3.78 -3.19
CA TYR A 15 10.45 2.80 -2.37
C TYR A 15 10.09 1.35 -2.68
N GLY A 16 9.14 1.10 -3.60
CA GLY A 16 8.66 -0.25 -3.86
C GLY A 16 7.77 -0.79 -2.74
N VAL A 17 7.05 0.05 -2.01
CA VAL A 17 6.07 -0.36 -1.00
C VAL A 17 4.66 -0.09 -1.51
N PHE A 18 3.75 -1.06 -1.36
CA PHE A 18 2.40 -0.99 -1.93
C PHE A 18 1.33 -1.11 -0.86
N PRO A 19 0.24 -0.33 -0.96
CA PRO A 19 -0.93 -0.55 -0.14
C PRO A 19 -1.73 -1.74 -0.69
N MET A 20 -2.09 -2.68 0.18
CA MET A 20 -2.90 -3.85 -0.13
C MET A 20 -3.91 -4.08 1.00
N ALA A 21 -5.07 -4.64 0.69
CA ALA A 21 -6.03 -5.15 1.67
C ALA A 21 -6.12 -6.68 1.54
N GLU A 22 -6.52 -7.41 2.59
CA GLU A 22 -6.66 -8.87 2.51
C GLU A 22 -7.81 -9.28 1.58
N SER A 23 -8.85 -8.46 1.52
CA SER A 23 -9.98 -8.65 0.60
C SER A 23 -10.55 -7.31 0.15
N ARG A 24 -11.41 -7.34 -0.88
CA ARG A 24 -12.05 -6.13 -1.43
C ARG A 24 -12.86 -5.34 -0.40
N ASP A 25 -13.51 -6.05 0.53
CA ASP A 25 -14.44 -5.47 1.50
C ASP A 25 -13.76 -5.26 2.88
N ASP A 26 -12.44 -5.51 2.98
CA ASP A 26 -11.67 -5.28 4.20
C ASP A 26 -11.42 -3.78 4.39
N PRO A 27 -11.85 -3.18 5.52
CA PRO A 27 -11.60 -1.77 5.80
C PRO A 27 -10.14 -1.45 6.16
N GLN A 28 -9.28 -2.46 6.32
CA GLN A 28 -7.88 -2.29 6.71
C GLN A 28 -6.95 -2.30 5.48
N LEU A 29 -5.93 -1.44 5.54
CA LEU A 29 -4.87 -1.35 4.55
C LEU A 29 -3.53 -1.70 5.18
N TYR A 30 -2.76 -2.48 4.45
CA TYR A 30 -1.43 -2.96 4.81
C TYR A 30 -0.42 -2.45 3.80
N TRP A 31 0.76 -2.04 4.26
CA TRP A 31 1.87 -1.66 3.39
C TRP A 31 2.81 -2.84 3.22
N ILE A 32 2.99 -3.28 1.98
CA ILE A 32 3.73 -4.49 1.63
C ILE A 32 5.03 -4.12 0.90
N ASP A 33 6.16 -4.60 1.42
CA ASP A 33 7.47 -4.56 0.76
C ASP A 33 7.88 -6.00 0.37
N PRO A 34 7.58 -6.43 -0.86
CA PRO A 34 7.82 -7.81 -1.28
C PRO A 34 9.29 -8.04 -1.67
N GLU A 35 9.89 -9.13 -1.16
CA GLU A 35 11.25 -9.54 -1.50
C GLU A 35 11.43 -9.85 -3.00
N ALA A 36 10.40 -10.41 -3.62
CA ALA A 36 10.37 -10.71 -5.05
C ALA A 36 9.11 -10.12 -5.69
N ARG A 37 9.28 -9.59 -6.90
CA ARG A 37 8.19 -9.05 -7.72
C ARG A 37 7.96 -10.00 -8.89
N GLY A 38 6.69 -10.14 -9.27
CA GLY A 38 6.28 -10.90 -10.45
C GLY A 38 6.83 -10.33 -11.74
#